data_AF-A0AAW9S1T5-F1
#
_entry.id   AF-A0AAW9S1T5-F1
#
_cell.length_a   1.000
_cell.length_b   1.000
_cell.length_c   1.000
_cell.angle_alpha   90.00
_cell.angle_beta   90.00
_cell.angle_gamma   90.00
#
_symmetry.space_group_name_H-M   'P 1'
#
loop_
_entity.id
_entity.type
_entity.pdbx_description
1 polymer ?
#
loop_
_entity_poly.entity_id
_entity_poly.type
_entity_poly.pdbx_seq_one_letter_code
_entity_poly.pdbx_strand_id
1 'polypeptide(L)'
;MTLCYALLWKPPRLSRAPNRPASARSTLFPPGRPPYKRRRRPAGQQHSRRNVLNVRLVWRHLVQDVHGLCRMFQTFVSAVGARFFSDAALFTLLIAAPVVVIYSSRALPTVLLFALLFTMLYGFAVSFEGRGMSVREGTKFALNPASLPYWALSVLALILYAGASAFWAIEPEFAADQAIKMLITFVIVVVLLRLMPPLDEDRLRYTAPFGIALAATILIVELGTSGVLRSYFYGANPAYLNRSVVTVSLLMWPALAVTTGRFATLQKVGVLALVVCAVAVSSSLASLFAIAAGLFVLALAYISNRLAAFGVVAVTAAAFVAMPMTAKLISDLAIETGVDTMVDMSTERRLEIWEAFSRAALEHPVFGWGLEASRYFGLRELPGVTWTIGPVHHPHNPILQIWVELGAIGVLLAAIAMIGIILGIGRMPAARRPYAYGAAAATLAISMVSHGAWQTWWISLLMLLVALFNIREEYPGARGAGGREAATPASSD
;
A
#
# COMPACT_ATOMS: atom_id res chain seq x y z
N MET A 1 -17.15 11.47 -11.38
CA MET A 1 -17.08 12.78 -10.70
C MET A 1 -18.46 13.44 -10.72
N THR A 2 -19.45 12.84 -10.04
CA THR A 2 -20.85 13.33 -10.06
C THR A 2 -21.57 12.92 -8.77
N LEU A 3 -21.17 13.48 -7.62
CA LEU A 3 -21.91 13.33 -6.35
C LEU A 3 -21.49 14.35 -5.26
N CYS A 4 -21.21 15.60 -5.64
CA CYS A 4 -20.77 16.64 -4.68
C CYS A 4 -21.56 17.96 -4.70
N TYR A 5 -22.73 18.05 -5.35
CA TYR A 5 -23.42 19.34 -5.50
C TYR A 5 -24.68 19.59 -4.65
N ALA A 6 -25.01 18.74 -3.68
CA ALA A 6 -26.32 18.81 -2.99
C ALA A 6 -26.32 19.43 -1.57
N LEU A 7 -25.27 20.12 -1.11
CA LEU A 7 -25.18 20.62 0.29
C LEU A 7 -25.07 22.14 0.47
N LEU A 8 -25.46 22.95 -0.52
CA LEU A 8 -25.51 24.41 -0.37
C LEU A 8 -26.95 24.93 -0.47
N TRP A 9 -27.70 24.86 0.63
CA TRP A 9 -28.93 25.64 0.81
C TRP A 9 -28.91 26.38 2.15
N LYS A 10 -28.71 27.71 2.10
CA LYS A 10 -28.80 28.63 3.25
C LYS A 10 -30.25 29.14 3.42
N PRO A 11 -30.78 29.29 4.65
CA PRO A 11 -32.08 29.92 4.87
C PRO A 11 -31.96 31.47 4.99
N PRO A 12 -33.02 32.24 4.68
CA PRO A 12 -32.99 33.71 4.72
C PRO A 12 -33.28 34.29 6.10
N ARG A 13 -32.70 35.49 6.33
CA ARG A 13 -32.79 36.31 7.55
C ARG A 13 -34.16 37.02 7.64
N LEU A 14 -34.79 36.98 8.82
CA LEU A 14 -35.97 37.80 9.15
C LEU A 14 -35.54 39.16 9.73
N SER A 15 -36.06 40.24 9.15
CA SER A 15 -35.82 41.64 9.51
C SER A 15 -36.74 42.12 10.65
N ARG A 16 -36.21 43.07 11.41
CA ARG A 16 -36.80 43.73 12.59
C ARG A 16 -37.95 44.67 12.22
N ALA A 17 -38.96 44.76 13.08
CA ALA A 17 -39.94 45.85 13.13
C ALA A 17 -39.46 47.00 14.04
N PRO A 18 -40.01 48.23 13.89
CA PRO A 18 -40.05 49.18 14.99
C PRO A 18 -41.45 49.72 15.33
N ASN A 19 -41.56 50.13 16.59
CA ASN A 19 -42.68 50.71 17.34
C ASN A 19 -43.23 52.05 16.80
N ARG A 20 -44.52 52.35 17.06
CA ARG A 20 -44.99 53.40 18.00
C ARG A 20 -46.54 53.54 18.05
N PRO A 21 -47.11 54.17 19.11
CA PRO A 21 -48.53 54.11 19.48
C PRO A 21 -49.30 55.45 19.33
N ALA A 22 -50.63 55.39 19.55
CA ALA A 22 -51.49 56.32 20.31
C ALA A 22 -52.77 56.86 19.61
N SER A 23 -53.78 57.09 20.46
CA SER A 23 -55.04 57.85 20.29
C SER A 23 -56.20 57.14 19.57
N ALA A 24 -57.49 57.28 19.93
CA ALA A 24 -58.22 57.84 21.07
C ALA A 24 -59.72 57.45 20.96
N ARG A 25 -60.45 57.48 22.09
CA ARG A 25 -61.89 57.80 22.28
C ARG A 25 -62.95 56.92 21.56
N SER A 26 -63.65 56.05 22.28
CA SER A 26 -64.90 56.27 23.07
C SER A 26 -66.19 56.25 22.24
N THR A 27 -67.06 55.25 22.46
CA THR A 27 -68.51 55.43 22.71
C THR A 27 -69.18 54.12 23.15
N LEU A 28 -70.20 54.28 24.00
CA LEU A 28 -70.98 53.29 24.74
C LEU A 28 -71.95 52.45 23.89
N PHE A 29 -72.17 51.18 24.27
CA PHE A 29 -73.46 50.52 24.66
C PHE A 29 -73.42 48.97 24.45
N PRO A 30 -74.16 48.15 25.24
CA PRO A 30 -73.90 46.71 25.44
C PRO A 30 -74.92 45.79 24.69
N PRO A 31 -75.02 44.48 25.01
CA PRO A 31 -74.53 43.38 24.20
C PRO A 31 -75.61 42.69 23.33
N GLY A 32 -75.28 42.38 22.08
CA GLY A 32 -75.97 41.37 21.27
C GLY A 32 -75.04 40.18 21.00
N ARG A 33 -75.38 38.98 21.49
CA ARG A 33 -74.94 37.71 20.87
C ARG A 33 -75.78 37.49 19.58
N PRO A 34 -75.44 36.59 18.62
CA PRO A 34 -74.24 35.76 18.34
C PRO A 34 -73.78 36.01 16.85
N PRO A 35 -72.98 35.20 16.09
CA PRO A 35 -72.51 33.84 16.33
C PRO A 35 -71.02 33.53 16.07
N TYR A 36 -70.66 32.37 16.59
CA TYR A 36 -69.46 31.54 16.43
C TYR A 36 -68.63 31.79 15.14
N LYS A 37 -67.58 32.61 15.23
CA LYS A 37 -66.50 32.61 14.22
C LYS A 37 -65.63 31.36 14.40
N ARG A 38 -65.78 30.37 13.52
CA ARG A 38 -64.80 29.29 13.33
C ARG A 38 -63.41 29.91 13.15
N ARG A 39 -62.54 29.78 14.15
CA ARG A 39 -61.10 30.08 14.02
C ARG A 39 -60.53 29.16 12.94
N ARG A 40 -60.31 29.66 11.73
CA ARG A 40 -59.42 29.01 10.75
C ARG A 40 -58.02 28.96 11.40
N ARG A 41 -57.53 27.75 11.68
CA ARG A 41 -56.14 27.55 12.10
C ARG A 41 -55.22 28.09 10.98
N PRO A 42 -54.11 28.78 11.31
CA PRO A 42 -53.20 29.29 10.30
C PRO A 42 -52.56 28.12 9.53
N ALA A 43 -52.76 28.07 8.22
CA ALA A 43 -52.30 27.00 7.32
C ALA A 43 -50.78 26.73 7.39
N GLY A 44 -49.97 27.72 7.82
CA GLY A 44 -48.53 27.60 7.97
C GLY A 44 -48.07 26.65 9.10
N GLN A 45 -48.84 26.51 10.20
CA GLN A 45 -48.48 25.60 11.30
C GLN A 45 -48.73 24.13 10.95
N GLN A 46 -49.70 23.87 10.08
CA GLN A 46 -50.06 22.53 9.63
C GLN A 46 -49.07 22.00 8.58
N HIS A 47 -48.51 22.89 7.75
CA HIS A 47 -47.42 22.58 6.82
C HIS A 47 -46.10 22.28 7.53
N SER A 48 -45.71 23.08 8.53
CA SER A 48 -44.51 22.84 9.35
C SER A 48 -44.59 21.49 10.09
N ARG A 49 -45.73 21.17 10.72
CA ARG A 49 -45.92 19.87 11.39
C ARG A 49 -45.95 18.68 10.42
N ARG A 50 -46.55 18.82 9.23
CA ARG A 50 -46.52 17.78 8.17
C ARG A 50 -45.10 17.54 7.65
N ASN A 51 -44.31 18.59 7.42
CA ASN A 51 -42.92 18.44 6.98
C ASN A 51 -42.06 17.75 8.03
N VAL A 52 -42.21 18.09 9.31
CA VAL A 52 -41.50 17.39 10.41
C VAL A 52 -41.96 15.92 10.53
N LEU A 53 -43.26 15.64 10.34
CA LEU A 53 -43.77 14.26 10.33
C LEU A 53 -43.22 13.45 9.15
N ASN A 54 -43.16 14.05 7.96
CA ASN A 54 -42.64 13.44 6.74
C ASN A 54 -41.14 13.14 6.86
N VAL A 55 -40.35 14.07 7.41
CA VAL A 55 -38.91 13.85 7.67
C VAL A 55 -38.70 12.72 8.68
N ARG A 56 -39.51 12.66 9.75
CA ARG A 56 -39.45 11.55 10.72
C ARG A 56 -39.85 10.21 10.11
N LEU A 57 -40.82 10.20 9.18
CA LEU A 57 -41.26 8.99 8.49
C LEU A 57 -40.19 8.48 7.51
N VAL A 58 -39.62 9.38 6.69
CA VAL A 58 -38.50 9.09 5.79
C VAL A 58 -37.29 8.59 6.58
N TRP A 59 -36.97 9.22 7.71
CA TRP A 59 -35.89 8.75 8.58
C TRP A 59 -36.16 7.36 9.16
N ARG A 60 -37.40 7.07 9.58
CA ARG A 60 -37.77 5.73 10.06
C ARG A 60 -37.64 4.67 8.97
N HIS A 61 -38.09 4.95 7.75
CA HIS A 61 -37.92 4.04 6.61
C HIS A 61 -36.45 3.84 6.28
N LEU A 62 -35.66 4.92 6.19
CA LEU A 62 -34.22 4.83 5.97
C LEU A 62 -33.53 3.96 7.04
N VAL A 63 -33.86 4.17 8.31
CA VAL A 63 -33.32 3.38 9.41
C VAL A 63 -33.76 1.92 9.30
N GLN A 64 -35.03 1.63 9.00
CA GLN A 64 -35.52 0.27 8.80
C GLN A 64 -34.81 -0.43 7.62
N ASP A 65 -34.60 0.29 6.52
CA ASP A 65 -33.90 -0.20 5.33
C ASP A 65 -32.43 -0.51 5.66
N VAL A 66 -31.76 0.38 6.40
CA VAL A 66 -30.38 0.14 6.88
C VAL A 66 -30.32 -1.09 7.78
N HIS A 67 -31.25 -1.25 8.74
CA HIS A 67 -31.29 -2.46 9.57
C HIS A 67 -31.60 -3.72 8.75
N GLY A 68 -32.48 -3.62 7.75
CA GLY A 68 -32.76 -4.69 6.80
C GLY A 68 -31.52 -5.11 6.04
N LEU A 69 -30.76 -4.15 5.53
CA LEU A 69 -29.52 -4.37 4.79
C LEU A 69 -28.41 -4.93 5.68
N CYS A 70 -28.26 -4.45 6.92
CA CYS A 70 -27.32 -5.02 7.90
C CYS A 70 -27.66 -6.48 8.22
N ARG A 71 -28.95 -6.81 8.41
CA ARG A 71 -29.38 -8.20 8.63
C ARG A 71 -29.12 -9.06 7.40
N MET A 72 -29.46 -8.58 6.20
CA MET A 72 -29.18 -9.29 4.95
C MET A 72 -27.68 -9.56 4.78
N PHE A 73 -26.84 -8.57 5.06
CA PHE A 73 -25.39 -8.69 5.03
C PHE A 73 -24.89 -9.73 6.05
N GLN A 74 -25.36 -9.66 7.29
CA GLN A 74 -24.99 -10.62 8.33
C GLN A 74 -25.41 -12.05 7.94
N THR A 75 -26.63 -12.24 7.41
CA THR A 75 -27.10 -13.54 6.93
C THR A 75 -26.22 -14.04 5.78
N PHE A 76 -25.88 -13.20 4.81
CA PHE A 76 -25.01 -13.56 3.69
C PHE A 76 -23.61 -13.96 4.18
N VAL A 77 -22.95 -13.13 4.97
CA VAL A 77 -21.59 -13.38 5.48
C VAL A 77 -21.55 -14.65 6.33
N SER A 78 -22.55 -14.86 7.18
CA SER A 78 -22.65 -16.06 8.02
C SER A 78 -22.96 -17.31 7.20
N ALA A 79 -23.74 -17.20 6.12
CA ALA A 79 -24.04 -18.32 5.23
C ALA A 79 -22.82 -18.76 4.41
N VAL A 80 -21.96 -17.83 4.00
CA VAL A 80 -20.70 -18.14 3.30
C VAL A 80 -19.63 -18.67 4.26
N GLY A 81 -19.55 -18.10 5.46
CA GLY A 81 -18.67 -18.54 6.54
C GLY A 81 -17.24 -18.00 6.48
N ALA A 82 -16.58 -17.93 7.64
CA ALA A 82 -15.23 -17.36 7.76
C ALA A 82 -14.17 -18.12 6.94
N ARG A 83 -14.30 -19.44 6.83
CA ARG A 83 -13.34 -20.30 6.10
C ARG A 83 -13.20 -19.87 4.64
N PHE A 84 -14.31 -19.67 3.94
CA PHE A 84 -14.29 -19.29 2.53
C PHE A 84 -13.58 -17.96 2.32
N PHE A 85 -13.86 -16.95 3.17
CA PHE A 85 -13.23 -15.65 3.06
C PHE A 85 -11.72 -15.69 3.40
N SER A 86 -11.32 -16.54 4.35
CA SER A 86 -9.90 -16.84 4.60
C SER A 86 -9.24 -17.46 3.36
N ASP A 87 -9.86 -18.54 2.86
CA ASP A 87 -9.69 -19.17 1.54
C ASP A 87 -9.32 -18.16 0.44
N ALA A 88 -10.26 -17.27 0.18
CA ALA A 88 -10.22 -16.28 -0.90
C ALA A 88 -9.16 -15.20 -0.67
N ALA A 89 -9.00 -14.70 0.56
CA ALA A 89 -7.98 -13.71 0.89
C ALA A 89 -6.57 -14.27 0.68
N LEU A 90 -6.30 -15.47 1.20
CA LEU A 90 -5.00 -16.13 1.06
C LEU A 90 -4.72 -16.53 -0.39
N PHE A 91 -5.72 -17.06 -1.11
CA PHE A 91 -5.57 -17.32 -2.55
C PHE A 91 -5.22 -16.05 -3.33
N THR A 92 -5.91 -14.94 -3.03
CA THR A 92 -5.67 -13.66 -3.71
C THR A 92 -4.24 -13.17 -3.48
N LEU A 93 -3.73 -13.28 -2.25
CA LEU A 93 -2.39 -12.81 -1.89
C LEU A 93 -1.27 -13.75 -2.34
N LEU A 94 -1.46 -15.06 -2.22
CA LEU A 94 -0.39 -16.06 -2.40
C LEU A 94 -0.33 -16.62 -3.83
N ILE A 95 -1.42 -16.61 -4.58
CA ILE A 95 -1.49 -17.15 -5.94
C ILE A 95 -1.89 -16.08 -6.94
N ALA A 96 -3.02 -15.40 -6.74
CA ALA A 96 -3.52 -14.46 -7.74
C ALA A 96 -2.58 -13.26 -7.93
N ALA A 97 -2.05 -12.69 -6.85
CA ALA A 97 -1.12 -11.55 -6.92
C ALA A 97 0.13 -11.83 -7.78
N PRO A 98 0.94 -12.88 -7.53
CA PRO A 98 2.12 -13.14 -8.36
C PRO A 98 1.77 -13.50 -9.82
N VAL A 99 0.64 -14.16 -10.07
CA VAL A 99 0.22 -14.56 -11.44
C VAL A 99 -0.33 -13.38 -12.24
N VAL A 100 -1.26 -12.61 -11.67
CA VAL A 100 -1.92 -11.49 -12.36
C VAL A 100 -0.92 -10.40 -12.75
N VAL A 101 0.10 -10.17 -11.93
CA VAL A 101 1.15 -9.17 -12.20
C VAL A 101 1.92 -9.47 -13.48
N ILE A 102 2.02 -10.74 -13.91
CA ILE A 102 2.69 -11.11 -15.16
C ILE A 102 2.07 -10.38 -16.35
N TYR A 103 0.74 -10.41 -16.41
CA TYR A 103 -0.03 -9.77 -17.47
C TYR A 103 -0.12 -8.26 -17.25
N SER A 104 -0.41 -7.82 -16.01
CA SER A 104 -0.54 -6.41 -15.69
C SER A 104 0.03 -6.09 -14.30
N SER A 105 1.24 -5.54 -14.27
CA SER A 105 1.82 -4.97 -13.05
C SER A 105 0.95 -3.84 -12.46
N ARG A 106 0.16 -3.15 -13.31
CA ARG A 106 -0.80 -2.12 -12.87
C ARG A 106 -2.02 -2.68 -12.15
N ALA A 107 -2.26 -4.00 -12.20
CA ALA A 107 -3.38 -4.63 -11.52
C ALA A 107 -3.12 -4.87 -10.02
N LEU A 108 -1.88 -4.72 -9.54
CA LEU A 108 -1.53 -5.02 -8.14
C LEU A 108 -2.35 -4.23 -7.10
N PRO A 109 -2.62 -2.92 -7.27
CA PRO A 109 -3.52 -2.19 -6.37
C PRO A 109 -4.94 -2.78 -6.33
N THR A 110 -5.46 -3.21 -7.49
CA THR A 110 -6.78 -3.86 -7.58
C THR A 110 -6.77 -5.22 -6.89
N VAL A 111 -5.71 -6.01 -7.03
CA VAL A 111 -5.55 -7.27 -6.31
C VAL A 111 -5.53 -7.03 -4.80
N LEU A 112 -4.82 -6.00 -4.33
CA LEU A 112 -4.82 -5.62 -2.91
C LEU A 112 -6.20 -5.17 -2.42
N LEU A 113 -7.00 -4.49 -3.25
CA LEU A 113 -8.39 -4.14 -2.91
C LEU A 113 -9.27 -5.38 -2.75
N PHE A 114 -9.15 -6.38 -3.63
CA PHE A 114 -9.87 -7.66 -3.47
C PHE A 114 -9.40 -8.42 -2.23
N ALA A 115 -8.10 -8.47 -1.99
CA ALA A 115 -7.55 -9.09 -0.78
C ALA A 115 -8.05 -8.39 0.49
N LEU A 116 -8.12 -7.06 0.49
CA LEU A 116 -8.69 -6.27 1.59
C LEU A 116 -10.18 -6.60 1.78
N LEU A 117 -10.96 -6.64 0.71
CA LEU A 117 -12.38 -6.98 0.77
C LEU A 117 -12.59 -8.35 1.42
N PHE A 118 -11.89 -9.39 0.95
CA PHE A 118 -12.00 -10.73 1.53
C PHE A 118 -11.51 -10.77 2.98
N THR A 119 -10.45 -10.03 3.31
CA THR A 119 -9.95 -9.93 4.69
C THR A 119 -10.96 -9.25 5.62
N MET A 120 -11.64 -8.19 5.16
CA MET A 120 -12.71 -7.55 5.92
C MET A 120 -13.90 -8.48 6.12
N LEU A 121 -14.34 -9.18 5.05
CA LEU A 121 -15.42 -10.16 5.12
C LEU A 121 -15.08 -11.34 6.06
N TYR A 122 -13.83 -11.79 6.06
CA TYR A 122 -13.31 -12.74 7.04
C TYR A 122 -13.45 -12.22 8.47
N GLY A 123 -13.01 -10.97 8.73
CA GLY A 123 -13.14 -10.35 10.05
C GLY A 123 -14.59 -10.21 10.51
N PHE A 124 -15.51 -9.84 9.61
CA PHE A 124 -16.95 -9.81 9.90
C PHE A 124 -17.50 -11.20 10.21
N ALA A 125 -17.16 -12.21 9.40
CA ALA A 125 -17.62 -13.58 9.59
C ALA A 125 -17.16 -14.13 10.95
N VAL A 126 -15.88 -13.98 11.29
CA VAL A 126 -15.33 -14.37 12.59
C VAL A 126 -16.09 -13.68 13.73
N SER A 127 -16.32 -12.37 13.61
CA SER A 127 -17.08 -11.61 14.61
C SER A 127 -18.54 -12.08 14.74
N PHE A 128 -19.21 -12.43 13.64
CA PHE A 128 -20.61 -12.90 13.66
C PHE A 128 -20.74 -14.33 14.18
N GLU A 129 -19.72 -15.17 14.00
CA GLU A 129 -19.62 -16.50 14.63
C GLU A 129 -19.38 -16.42 16.15
N GLY A 130 -19.27 -15.22 16.73
CA GLY A 130 -18.98 -15.01 18.15
C GLY A 130 -17.53 -15.32 18.52
N ARG A 131 -16.64 -15.41 17.53
CA ARG A 131 -15.21 -15.67 17.69
C ARG A 131 -14.45 -14.34 17.57
N GLY A 132 -13.42 -14.15 18.40
CA GLY A 132 -12.55 -12.97 18.29
C GLY A 132 -13.20 -11.64 18.70
N MET A 133 -12.77 -10.55 18.07
CA MET A 133 -13.22 -9.18 18.39
C MET A 133 -14.58 -8.89 17.76
N SER A 134 -15.40 -8.09 18.43
CA SER A 134 -16.60 -7.53 17.81
C SER A 134 -16.24 -6.63 16.62
N VAL A 135 -17.16 -6.46 15.67
CA VAL A 135 -17.01 -5.50 14.55
C VAL A 135 -16.55 -4.12 15.01
N ARG A 136 -17.12 -3.61 16.11
CA ARG A 136 -16.78 -2.29 16.66
C ARG A 136 -15.35 -2.24 17.19
N GLU A 137 -14.92 -3.28 17.90
CA GLU A 137 -13.55 -3.38 18.43
C GLU A 137 -12.54 -3.57 17.30
N GLY A 138 -12.82 -4.45 16.35
CA GLY A 138 -11.98 -4.66 15.16
C GLY A 138 -11.80 -3.39 14.34
N THR A 139 -12.88 -2.61 14.14
CA THR A 139 -12.80 -1.32 13.44
C THR A 139 -11.95 -0.31 14.21
N LYS A 140 -12.15 -0.20 15.53
CA LYS A 140 -11.33 0.67 16.39
C LYS A 140 -9.86 0.27 16.35
N PHE A 141 -9.57 -1.03 16.44
CA PHE A 141 -8.21 -1.55 16.39
C PHE A 141 -7.55 -1.30 15.03
N ALA A 142 -8.25 -1.59 13.94
CA ALA A 142 -7.77 -1.42 12.57
C ALA A 142 -7.43 0.03 12.24
N LEU A 143 -8.21 1.00 12.76
CA LEU A 143 -8.02 2.43 12.50
C LEU A 143 -7.19 3.15 13.56
N ASN A 144 -6.79 2.50 14.65
CA ASN A 144 -6.02 3.15 15.70
C ASN A 144 -4.58 3.48 15.23
N PRO A 145 -4.18 4.75 15.12
CA PRO A 145 -2.82 5.10 14.72
C PRO A 145 -1.80 4.78 15.83
N ALA A 146 -2.22 4.76 17.11
CA ALA A 146 -1.33 4.49 18.24
C ALA A 146 -0.86 3.02 18.29
N SER A 147 -1.55 2.11 17.60
CA SER A 147 -1.11 0.71 17.45
C SER A 147 -0.27 0.48 16.19
N LEU A 148 0.12 1.54 15.45
CA LEU A 148 1.00 1.38 14.29
C LEU A 148 2.43 1.13 14.76
N PRO A 149 3.16 0.20 14.12
CA PRO A 149 4.59 0.09 14.36
C PRO A 149 5.28 1.39 13.91
N TYR A 150 6.37 1.77 14.58
CA TYR A 150 7.07 3.04 14.32
C TYR A 150 7.45 3.22 12.84
N TRP A 151 7.82 2.15 12.13
CA TRP A 151 8.12 2.24 10.70
C TRP A 151 6.90 2.66 9.86
N ALA A 152 5.68 2.26 10.25
CA ALA A 152 4.46 2.66 9.56
C ALA A 152 4.13 4.13 9.82
N LEU A 153 4.44 4.64 11.02
CA LEU A 153 4.37 6.07 11.31
C LEU A 153 5.37 6.86 10.46
N SER A 154 6.59 6.35 10.26
CA SER A 154 7.58 6.97 9.37
C SER A 154 7.15 6.98 7.91
N VAL A 155 6.54 5.89 7.42
CA VAL A 155 5.94 5.85 6.07
C VAL A 155 4.80 6.85 5.95
N LEU A 156 3.93 6.96 6.96
CA LEU A 156 2.87 7.95 6.97
C LEU A 156 3.44 9.38 6.95
N ALA A 157 4.46 9.66 7.76
CA ALA A 157 5.14 10.94 7.76
C ALA A 157 5.75 11.27 6.39
N LEU A 158 6.38 10.30 5.72
CA LEU A 158 6.87 10.45 4.35
C LEU A 158 5.74 10.79 3.37
N ILE A 159 4.61 10.07 3.43
CA ILE A 159 3.45 10.33 2.56
C ILE A 159 2.87 11.72 2.81
N LEU A 160 2.74 12.13 4.06
CA LEU A 160 2.23 13.46 4.43
C LEU A 160 3.19 14.57 3.97
N TYR A 161 4.49 14.38 4.12
CA TYR A 161 5.50 15.31 3.61
C TYR A 161 5.50 15.38 2.08
N ALA A 162 5.39 14.23 1.41
CA ALA A 162 5.24 14.18 -0.04
C ALA A 162 3.95 14.88 -0.51
N GLY A 163 2.85 14.76 0.25
CA GLY A 163 1.63 15.52 0.01
C GLY A 163 1.79 17.03 0.24
N ALA A 164 2.50 17.43 1.29
CA ALA A 164 2.83 18.84 1.54
C ALA A 164 3.69 19.42 0.42
N SER A 165 4.54 18.61 -0.22
CA SER A 165 5.34 19.06 -1.36
C SER A 165 4.54 19.55 -2.55
N ALA A 166 3.23 19.23 -2.63
CA ALA A 166 2.33 19.83 -3.61
C ALA A 166 2.28 21.37 -3.54
N PHE A 167 2.59 21.99 -2.39
CA PHE A 167 2.63 23.46 -2.27
C PHE A 167 3.76 24.11 -3.07
N TRP A 168 4.83 23.38 -3.39
CA TRP A 168 5.97 23.89 -4.17
C TRP A 168 6.31 23.00 -5.39
N ALA A 169 5.50 21.99 -5.67
CA ALA A 169 5.66 21.13 -6.83
C ALA A 169 5.40 21.89 -8.13
N ILE A 170 6.07 21.47 -9.20
CA ILE A 170 5.88 22.01 -10.55
C ILE A 170 4.43 21.89 -11.02
N GLU A 171 3.76 20.78 -10.66
CA GLU A 171 2.33 20.54 -10.92
C GLU A 171 1.62 20.10 -9.63
N PRO A 172 1.08 21.06 -8.84
CA PRO A 172 0.47 20.81 -7.53
C PRO A 172 -0.67 19.79 -7.55
N GLU A 173 -1.55 19.85 -8.55
CA GLU A 173 -2.70 18.93 -8.64
C GLU A 173 -2.25 17.48 -8.83
N PHE A 174 -1.26 17.27 -9.70
CA PHE A 174 -0.73 15.93 -9.97
C PHE A 174 0.03 15.36 -8.76
N ALA A 175 0.80 16.21 -8.08
CA ALA A 175 1.48 15.85 -6.81
C ALA A 175 0.46 15.46 -5.73
N ALA A 176 -0.61 16.24 -5.54
CA ALA A 176 -1.66 15.95 -4.57
C ALA A 176 -2.38 14.62 -4.90
N ASP A 177 -2.73 14.40 -6.16
CA ASP A 177 -3.34 13.15 -6.63
C ASP A 177 -2.45 11.93 -6.34
N GLN A 178 -1.14 12.07 -6.57
CA GLN A 178 -0.18 11.01 -6.31
C GLN A 178 -0.04 10.72 -4.81
N ALA A 179 0.02 11.75 -3.97
CA ALA A 179 0.05 11.60 -2.51
C ALA A 179 -1.22 10.92 -1.98
N ILE A 180 -2.40 11.27 -2.52
CA ILE A 180 -3.67 10.61 -2.17
C ILE A 180 -3.63 9.12 -2.54
N LYS A 181 -3.13 8.77 -3.73
CA LYS A 181 -2.97 7.35 -4.14
C LYS A 181 -2.05 6.60 -3.18
N MET A 182 -0.92 7.20 -2.82
CA MET A 182 0.02 6.62 -1.83
C MET A 182 -0.65 6.40 -0.47
N LEU A 183 -1.42 7.38 0.01
CA LEU A 183 -2.15 7.28 1.28
C LEU A 183 -3.22 6.18 1.24
N ILE A 184 -3.99 6.08 0.16
CA ILE A 184 -5.00 5.02 -0.02
C ILE A 184 -4.33 3.64 0.01
N THR A 185 -3.25 3.45 -0.76
CA THR A 185 -2.50 2.17 -0.77
C THR A 185 -1.93 1.84 0.61
N PHE A 186 -1.40 2.82 1.32
CA PHE A 186 -0.90 2.63 2.69
C PHE A 186 -2.02 2.20 3.65
N VAL A 187 -3.18 2.85 3.63
CA VAL A 187 -4.32 2.50 4.49
C VAL A 187 -4.82 1.08 4.19
N ILE A 188 -4.95 0.72 2.91
CA ILE A 188 -5.35 -0.63 2.48
C ILE A 188 -4.45 -1.68 3.14
N VAL A 189 -3.14 -1.47 3.08
CA VAL A 189 -2.16 -2.45 3.56
C VAL A 189 -2.09 -2.48 5.08
N VAL A 190 -2.20 -1.34 5.76
CA VAL A 190 -2.29 -1.28 7.22
C VAL A 190 -3.49 -2.08 7.72
N VAL A 191 -4.65 -1.92 7.10
CA VAL A 191 -5.86 -2.66 7.45
C VAL A 191 -5.68 -4.15 7.16
N LEU A 192 -5.12 -4.48 5.99
CA LEU A 192 -4.82 -5.86 5.60
C LEU A 192 -3.88 -6.52 6.62
N LEU A 193 -2.74 -5.90 6.94
CA LEU A 193 -1.77 -6.38 7.95
C LEU A 193 -2.39 -6.72 9.30
N ARG A 194 -3.38 -5.93 9.74
CA ARG A 194 -4.02 -6.08 11.06
C ARG A 194 -5.10 -7.15 11.09
N LEU A 195 -5.78 -7.37 9.97
CA LEU A 195 -6.97 -8.22 9.89
C LEU A 195 -6.73 -9.51 9.11
N MET A 196 -5.56 -9.69 8.50
CA MET A 196 -5.23 -10.82 7.65
C MET A 196 -5.46 -12.17 8.37
N PRO A 197 -6.11 -13.13 7.68
CA PRO A 197 -6.27 -14.48 8.22
C PRO A 197 -4.91 -15.16 8.46
N PRO A 198 -4.80 -16.00 9.50
CA PRO A 198 -3.60 -16.81 9.73
C PRO A 198 -3.53 -18.00 8.75
N LEU A 199 -2.34 -18.54 8.55
CA LEU A 199 -2.13 -19.87 7.96
C LEU A 199 -2.42 -20.91 9.04
N ASP A 200 -3.57 -21.55 8.93
CA ASP A 200 -4.10 -22.45 9.94
C ASP A 200 -4.17 -23.92 9.49
N GLU A 201 -3.86 -24.20 8.22
CA GLU A 201 -3.90 -25.55 7.63
C GLU A 201 -2.60 -25.92 6.94
N ASP A 202 -2.22 -27.19 7.05
CA ASP A 202 -0.96 -27.68 6.48
C ASP A 202 -0.88 -27.52 4.96
N ARG A 203 -2.01 -27.56 4.23
CA ARG A 203 -2.02 -27.31 2.78
C ARG A 203 -1.55 -25.89 2.43
N LEU A 204 -1.76 -24.92 3.31
CA LEU A 204 -1.38 -23.52 3.10
C LEU A 204 0.14 -23.31 3.15
N ARG A 205 0.90 -24.26 3.73
CA ARG A 205 2.37 -24.27 3.71
C ARG A 205 2.94 -24.37 2.28
N TYR A 206 2.16 -24.94 1.37
CA TYR A 206 2.55 -25.17 -0.02
C TYR A 206 1.95 -24.16 -1.00
N THR A 207 0.96 -23.37 -0.57
CA THR A 207 0.24 -22.42 -1.43
C THR A 207 1.14 -21.28 -1.91
N ALA A 208 1.94 -20.69 -1.02
CA ALA A 208 2.86 -19.61 -1.37
C ALA A 208 3.95 -20.05 -2.37
N PRO A 209 4.72 -21.13 -2.15
CA PRO A 209 5.71 -21.58 -3.13
C PRO A 209 5.05 -22.03 -4.43
N PHE A 210 3.86 -22.64 -4.39
CA PHE A 210 3.11 -22.99 -5.61
C PHE A 210 2.74 -21.75 -6.43
N GLY A 211 2.21 -20.69 -5.80
CA GLY A 211 1.83 -19.47 -6.51
C GLY A 211 3.02 -18.78 -7.19
N ILE A 212 4.17 -18.73 -6.52
CA ILE A 212 5.41 -18.20 -7.14
C ILE A 212 5.91 -19.12 -8.24
N ALA A 213 5.87 -20.45 -8.05
CA ALA A 213 6.30 -21.37 -9.08
C ALA A 213 5.42 -21.28 -10.34
N LEU A 214 4.10 -21.24 -10.16
CA LEU A 214 3.16 -21.03 -11.25
C LEU A 214 3.44 -19.72 -11.99
N ALA A 215 3.65 -18.63 -11.24
CA ALA A 215 3.98 -17.34 -11.83
C ALA A 215 5.31 -17.36 -12.60
N ALA A 216 6.36 -17.94 -12.03
CA ALA A 216 7.66 -18.04 -12.69
C ALA A 216 7.59 -18.91 -13.97
N THR A 217 6.84 -20.01 -13.95
CA THR A 217 6.61 -20.84 -15.15
C THR A 217 5.89 -20.06 -16.24
N ILE A 218 4.78 -19.38 -15.92
CA ILE A 218 4.05 -18.56 -16.89
C ILE A 218 4.98 -17.46 -17.44
N LEU A 219 5.78 -16.84 -16.59
CA LEU A 219 6.73 -15.80 -16.99
C LEU A 219 7.81 -16.34 -17.94
N ILE A 220 8.37 -17.52 -17.69
CA ILE A 220 9.33 -18.18 -18.59
C ILE A 220 8.68 -18.44 -19.95
N VAL A 221 7.45 -18.95 -19.97
CA VAL A 221 6.72 -19.21 -21.22
C VAL A 221 6.45 -17.90 -21.98
N GLU A 222 5.98 -16.86 -21.30
CA GLU A 222 5.76 -15.54 -21.92
C GLU A 222 7.06 -14.96 -22.47
N LEU A 223 8.17 -15.02 -21.73
CA LEU A 223 9.45 -14.50 -22.22
C LEU A 223 9.99 -15.32 -23.40
N GLY A 224 9.91 -16.66 -23.33
CA GLY A 224 10.37 -17.56 -24.39
C GLY A 224 9.51 -17.50 -25.67
N THR A 225 8.25 -17.10 -25.56
CA THR A 225 7.34 -16.92 -26.71
C THR A 225 7.26 -15.48 -27.20
N SER A 226 8.09 -14.55 -26.70
CA SER A 226 7.99 -13.12 -27.01
C SER A 226 6.64 -12.47 -26.61
N GLY A 227 5.97 -13.05 -25.61
CA GLY A 227 4.78 -12.51 -24.96
C GLY A 227 3.48 -12.76 -25.74
N VAL A 228 3.29 -13.93 -26.34
CA VAL A 228 2.11 -14.22 -27.20
C VAL A 228 0.79 -13.94 -26.47
N LEU A 229 0.57 -14.45 -25.26
CA LEU A 229 -0.70 -14.23 -24.58
C LEU A 229 -0.83 -12.76 -24.16
N ARG A 230 0.26 -12.15 -23.68
CA ARG A 230 0.24 -10.72 -23.32
C ARG A 230 -0.08 -9.83 -24.52
N SER A 231 0.54 -10.09 -25.66
CA SER A 231 0.39 -9.31 -26.89
C SER A 231 -1.04 -9.33 -27.41
N TYR A 232 -1.78 -10.42 -27.18
CA TYR A 232 -3.21 -10.51 -27.48
C TYR A 232 -4.04 -9.46 -26.72
N PHE A 233 -3.68 -9.16 -25.47
CA PHE A 233 -4.43 -8.22 -24.62
C PHE A 233 -3.91 -6.77 -24.67
N TYR A 234 -2.60 -6.57 -24.83
CA TYR A 234 -1.96 -5.25 -24.66
C TYR A 234 -0.98 -4.85 -25.77
N GLY A 235 -0.84 -5.67 -26.82
CA GLY A 235 0.13 -5.47 -27.89
C GLY A 235 1.54 -5.95 -27.56
N ALA A 236 2.39 -6.07 -28.60
CA ALA A 236 3.75 -6.56 -28.48
C ALA A 236 4.67 -5.48 -27.90
N ASN A 237 5.00 -5.58 -26.61
CA ASN A 237 6.09 -4.82 -26.01
C ASN A 237 6.71 -5.61 -24.84
N PRO A 238 7.93 -6.17 -25.02
CA PRO A 238 8.57 -7.01 -24.02
C PRO A 238 9.01 -6.22 -22.76
N ALA A 239 9.19 -4.90 -22.85
CA ALA A 239 9.64 -4.08 -21.72
C ALA A 239 8.68 -4.12 -20.52
N TYR A 240 7.41 -4.45 -20.74
CA TYR A 240 6.44 -4.58 -19.65
C TYR A 240 6.64 -5.82 -18.78
N LEU A 241 7.26 -6.88 -19.30
CA LEU A 241 7.54 -8.10 -18.53
C LEU A 241 8.67 -7.89 -17.52
N ASN A 242 9.53 -6.88 -17.69
CA ASN A 242 10.58 -6.54 -16.73
C ASN A 242 10.04 -6.28 -15.31
N ARG A 243 8.86 -5.65 -15.20
CA ARG A 243 8.21 -5.43 -13.89
C ARG A 243 7.71 -6.73 -13.27
N SER A 244 7.27 -7.66 -14.11
CA SER A 244 6.84 -8.99 -13.70
C SER A 244 8.01 -9.81 -13.15
N VAL A 245 9.18 -9.73 -13.82
CA VAL A 245 10.43 -10.35 -13.36
C VAL A 245 10.84 -9.81 -11.99
N VAL A 246 10.84 -8.49 -11.81
CA VAL A 246 11.09 -7.84 -10.50
C VAL A 246 10.11 -8.31 -9.44
N THR A 247 8.82 -8.37 -9.78
CA THR A 247 7.77 -8.76 -8.83
C THR A 247 7.94 -10.20 -8.37
N VAL A 248 8.13 -11.14 -9.29
CA VAL A 248 8.36 -12.56 -8.95
C VAL A 248 9.65 -12.72 -8.14
N SER A 249 10.71 -11.99 -8.51
CA SER A 249 12.00 -12.01 -7.78
C SER A 249 11.89 -11.55 -6.33
N LEU A 250 11.01 -10.57 -6.06
CA LEU A 250 10.78 -10.09 -4.70
C LEU A 250 9.75 -10.93 -3.93
N LEU A 251 8.65 -11.34 -4.54
CA LEU A 251 7.60 -12.13 -3.88
C LEU A 251 8.03 -13.57 -3.55
N MET A 252 9.09 -14.06 -4.19
CA MET A 252 9.73 -15.32 -3.82
C MET A 252 10.14 -15.36 -2.34
N TRP A 253 10.73 -14.29 -1.81
CA TRP A 253 11.30 -14.29 -0.45
C TRP A 253 10.29 -14.62 0.66
N PRO A 254 9.11 -13.95 0.75
CA PRO A 254 8.12 -14.34 1.74
C PRO A 254 7.57 -15.75 1.48
N ALA A 255 7.44 -16.20 0.23
CA ALA A 255 7.04 -17.57 -0.07
C ALA A 255 8.04 -18.60 0.50
N LEU A 256 9.35 -18.37 0.31
CA LEU A 256 10.40 -19.19 0.91
C LEU A 256 10.37 -19.15 2.44
N ALA A 257 10.05 -17.99 3.03
CA ALA A 257 10.00 -17.81 4.47
C ALA A 257 8.87 -18.60 5.15
N VAL A 258 7.69 -18.66 4.53
CA VAL A 258 6.51 -19.39 5.05
C VAL A 258 6.50 -20.88 4.68
N THR A 259 7.35 -21.30 3.73
CA THR A 259 7.46 -22.70 3.32
C THR A 259 8.09 -23.55 4.43
N THR A 260 7.29 -24.46 5.00
CA THR A 260 7.68 -25.38 6.08
C THR A 260 7.18 -26.81 5.81
N GLY A 261 7.69 -27.80 6.54
CA GLY A 261 7.29 -29.21 6.40
C GLY A 261 8.33 -30.10 5.72
N ARG A 262 7.97 -31.37 5.48
CA ARG A 262 8.88 -32.44 5.02
C ARG A 262 9.60 -32.13 3.70
N PHE A 263 8.91 -31.46 2.77
CA PHE A 263 9.44 -31.13 1.45
C PHE A 263 9.91 -29.68 1.31
N ALA A 264 10.03 -28.94 2.43
CA ALA A 264 10.30 -27.52 2.40
C ALA A 264 11.61 -27.17 1.68
N THR A 265 12.69 -27.92 1.91
CA THR A 265 13.98 -27.67 1.25
C THR A 265 13.88 -27.82 -0.27
N LEU A 266 13.25 -28.91 -0.75
CA LEU A 266 13.06 -29.15 -2.17
C LEU A 266 12.22 -28.05 -2.82
N GLN A 267 11.13 -27.64 -2.16
CA GLN A 267 10.27 -26.56 -2.64
C GLN A 267 11.01 -25.22 -2.71
N LYS A 268 11.81 -24.90 -1.68
CA LYS A 268 12.60 -23.66 -1.65
C LYS A 268 13.63 -23.62 -2.78
N VAL A 269 14.37 -24.71 -2.97
CA VAL A 269 15.35 -24.83 -4.05
C VAL A 269 14.68 -24.80 -5.41
N GLY A 270 13.56 -25.51 -5.59
CA GLY A 270 12.80 -25.53 -6.84
C GLY A 270 12.25 -24.17 -7.22
N VAL A 271 11.63 -23.45 -6.27
CA VAL A 271 11.16 -22.07 -6.48
C VAL A 271 12.32 -21.14 -6.83
N LEU A 272 13.42 -21.19 -6.07
CA LEU A 272 14.59 -20.36 -6.34
C LEU A 272 15.16 -20.62 -7.74
N ALA A 273 15.36 -21.89 -8.11
CA ALA A 273 15.86 -22.28 -9.42
C ALA A 273 14.95 -21.79 -10.55
N LEU A 274 13.63 -21.89 -10.37
CA LEU A 274 12.67 -21.45 -11.38
C LEU A 274 12.64 -19.92 -11.53
N VAL A 275 12.73 -19.17 -10.43
CA VAL A 275 12.83 -17.71 -10.48
C VAL A 275 14.15 -17.26 -11.10
N VAL A 276 15.27 -17.91 -10.76
CA VAL A 276 16.57 -17.65 -11.41
C VAL A 276 16.51 -17.95 -12.91
N CYS A 277 15.84 -19.03 -13.31
CA CYS A 277 15.60 -19.35 -14.71
C CYS A 277 14.79 -18.24 -15.41
N ALA A 278 13.68 -17.78 -14.81
CA ALA A 278 12.89 -16.67 -15.36
C ALA A 278 13.71 -15.39 -15.52
N VAL A 279 14.57 -15.07 -14.55
CA VAL A 279 15.48 -13.92 -14.63
C VAL A 279 16.51 -14.10 -15.75
N ALA A 280 17.10 -15.29 -15.87
CA ALA A 280 18.07 -15.59 -16.93
C ALA A 280 17.45 -15.44 -18.33
N VAL A 281 16.24 -15.96 -18.54
CA VAL A 281 15.51 -15.83 -19.82
C VAL A 281 15.17 -14.37 -20.12
N SER A 282 14.90 -13.55 -19.09
CA SER A 282 14.60 -12.12 -19.26
C SER A 282 15.81 -11.23 -19.55
N SER A 283 17.03 -11.74 -19.37
CA SER A 283 18.28 -10.94 -19.41
C SER A 283 18.28 -9.71 -18.48
N SER A 284 17.47 -9.72 -17.42
CA SER A 284 17.34 -8.59 -16.49
C SER A 284 18.49 -8.57 -15.47
N LEU A 285 19.57 -7.86 -15.77
CA LEU A 285 20.72 -7.64 -14.87
C LEU A 285 20.30 -7.10 -13.48
N ALA A 286 19.31 -6.20 -13.42
CA ALA A 286 18.81 -5.65 -12.17
C ALA A 286 18.22 -6.71 -11.23
N SER A 287 17.40 -7.61 -11.77
CA SER A 287 16.78 -8.72 -11.02
C SER A 287 17.81 -9.78 -10.62
N LEU A 288 18.80 -10.05 -11.49
CA LEU A 288 19.91 -10.96 -11.16
C LEU A 288 20.74 -10.41 -9.99
N PHE A 289 21.11 -9.12 -10.07
CA PHE A 289 21.81 -8.42 -8.99
C PHE A 289 21.01 -8.44 -7.68
N ALA A 290 19.69 -8.24 -7.76
CA ALA A 290 18.82 -8.30 -6.59
C ALA A 290 18.77 -9.68 -5.93
N ILE A 291 18.66 -10.76 -6.72
CA ILE A 291 18.70 -12.12 -6.20
C ILE A 291 20.06 -12.42 -5.59
N ALA A 292 21.16 -12.04 -6.25
CA ALA A 292 22.51 -12.24 -5.75
C ALA A 292 22.73 -11.51 -4.41
N ALA A 293 22.36 -10.22 -4.32
CA ALA A 293 22.45 -9.44 -3.09
C ALA A 293 21.58 -10.04 -1.97
N GLY A 294 20.36 -10.48 -2.30
CA GLY A 294 19.47 -11.14 -1.35
C GLY A 294 20.02 -12.48 -0.85
N LEU A 295 20.60 -13.30 -1.74
CA LEU A 295 21.20 -14.59 -1.37
C LEU A 295 22.45 -14.41 -0.52
N PHE A 296 23.29 -13.42 -0.84
CA PHE A 296 24.45 -13.05 -0.03
C PHE A 296 24.03 -12.68 1.40
N VAL A 297 23.04 -11.80 1.53
CA VAL A 297 22.54 -11.38 2.85
C VAL A 297 21.81 -12.51 3.57
N LEU A 298 21.10 -13.39 2.86
CA LEU A 298 20.50 -14.59 3.43
C LEU A 298 21.58 -15.52 4.00
N ALA A 299 22.66 -15.78 3.26
CA ALA A 299 23.79 -16.57 3.74
C ALA A 299 24.44 -15.93 4.97
N LEU A 300 24.64 -14.61 4.93
CA LEU A 300 25.15 -13.84 6.06
C LEU A 300 24.23 -13.92 7.29
N ALA A 301 22.91 -13.93 7.10
CA ALA A 301 21.94 -14.03 8.19
C ALA A 301 21.90 -15.43 8.81
N TYR A 302 22.21 -16.49 8.05
CA TYR A 302 22.42 -17.83 8.58
C TYR A 302 23.70 -17.94 9.42
N ILE A 303 24.75 -17.18 9.10
CA ILE A 303 25.97 -17.08 9.91
C ILE A 303 25.71 -16.23 11.16
N SER A 304 25.19 -15.01 10.97
CA SER A 304 24.90 -14.07 12.04
C SER A 304 23.79 -13.09 11.62
N ASN A 305 22.64 -13.23 12.25
CA ASN A 305 21.53 -12.28 12.09
C ASN A 305 21.93 -10.84 12.44
N ARG A 306 22.84 -10.64 13.40
CA ARG A 306 23.32 -9.31 13.78
C ARG A 306 24.16 -8.69 12.67
N LEU A 307 25.04 -9.48 12.05
CA LEU A 307 25.89 -9.02 10.96
C LEU A 307 25.06 -8.69 9.71
N ALA A 308 24.09 -9.53 9.38
CA ALA A 308 23.13 -9.25 8.30
C ALA A 308 22.32 -7.97 8.58
N ALA A 309 21.77 -7.82 9.79
CA ALA A 309 21.03 -6.62 10.17
C ALA A 309 21.89 -5.36 10.06
N PHE A 310 23.09 -5.39 10.64
CA PHE A 310 24.03 -4.28 10.59
C PHE A 310 24.42 -3.93 9.15
N GLY A 311 24.79 -4.93 8.35
CA GLY A 311 25.19 -4.74 6.96
C GLY A 311 24.07 -4.11 6.13
N VAL A 312 22.84 -4.64 6.22
CA VAL A 312 21.70 -4.09 5.47
C VAL A 312 21.36 -2.68 5.93
N VAL A 313 21.38 -2.40 7.24
CA VAL A 313 21.14 -1.04 7.77
C VAL A 313 22.23 -0.07 7.31
N ALA A 314 23.50 -0.45 7.40
CA ALA A 314 24.63 0.40 7.01
C ALA A 314 24.59 0.72 5.51
N VAL A 315 24.39 -0.29 4.66
CA VAL A 315 24.26 -0.10 3.21
C VAL A 315 23.03 0.73 2.87
N THR A 316 21.89 0.52 3.55
CA THR A 316 20.69 1.35 3.38
C THR A 316 20.99 2.79 3.73
N ALA A 317 21.56 3.06 4.91
CA ALA A 317 21.89 4.41 5.34
C ALA A 317 22.85 5.10 4.37
N ALA A 318 23.91 4.41 3.95
CA ALA A 318 24.87 4.91 2.98
C ALA A 318 24.22 5.20 1.63
N ALA A 319 23.38 4.28 1.12
CA ALA A 319 22.67 4.45 -0.13
C ALA A 319 21.74 5.68 -0.09
N PHE A 320 20.95 5.86 0.97
CA PHE A 320 20.07 7.03 1.10
C PHE A 320 20.86 8.33 1.24
N VAL A 321 21.91 8.39 2.06
CA VAL A 321 22.65 9.64 2.29
C VAL A 321 23.49 10.04 1.09
N ALA A 322 24.19 9.08 0.47
CA ALA A 322 25.20 9.37 -0.53
C ALA A 322 24.69 9.25 -1.98
N MET A 323 23.42 8.95 -2.23
CA MET A 323 22.93 8.61 -3.59
C MET A 323 23.31 9.61 -4.68
N PRO A 324 23.13 10.94 -4.52
CA PRO A 324 23.49 11.87 -5.60
C PRO A 324 25.00 11.87 -5.87
N MET A 325 25.82 11.70 -4.82
CA MET A 325 27.27 11.64 -4.93
C MET A 325 27.73 10.34 -5.57
N THR A 326 27.16 9.19 -5.16
CA THR A 326 27.53 7.88 -5.71
C THR A 326 27.02 7.71 -7.15
N ALA A 327 25.82 8.19 -7.46
CA ALA A 327 25.28 8.21 -8.82
C ALA A 327 26.17 9.02 -9.76
N LYS A 328 26.54 10.24 -9.34
CA LYS A 328 27.45 11.09 -10.09
C LYS A 328 28.83 10.44 -10.25
N LEU A 329 29.42 9.94 -9.16
CA LEU A 329 30.74 9.29 -9.20
C LEU A 329 30.77 8.07 -10.13
N ILE A 330 29.72 7.23 -10.11
CA ILE A 330 29.61 6.08 -11.02
C ILE A 330 29.52 6.55 -12.47
N SER A 331 28.76 7.61 -12.74
CA SER A 331 28.67 8.21 -14.08
C SER A 331 30.00 8.76 -14.55
N ASP A 332 30.65 9.61 -13.75
CA ASP A 332 31.94 10.22 -14.06
C ASP A 332 33.00 9.14 -14.34
N LEU A 333 33.11 8.14 -13.45
CA LEU A 333 34.09 7.06 -13.59
C LEU A 333 33.83 6.20 -14.83
N ALA A 334 32.57 5.91 -15.15
CA ALA A 334 32.22 5.13 -16.34
C ALA A 334 32.61 5.87 -17.63
N ILE A 335 32.38 7.18 -17.69
CA ILE A 335 32.80 8.04 -18.81
C ILE A 335 34.34 8.12 -18.89
N GLU A 336 35.01 8.36 -17.77
CA GLU A 336 36.48 8.48 -17.72
C GLU A 336 37.19 7.19 -18.13
N THR A 337 36.64 6.04 -17.76
CA THR A 337 37.21 4.71 -18.08
C THR A 337 36.76 4.17 -19.43
N GLY A 338 35.85 4.86 -20.14
CA GLY A 338 35.25 4.40 -21.39
C GLY A 338 34.30 3.20 -21.23
N VAL A 339 33.95 2.83 -20.00
CA VAL A 339 33.03 1.71 -19.70
C VAL A 339 31.61 2.03 -20.15
N ASP A 340 31.22 3.30 -20.16
CA ASP A 340 29.97 3.79 -20.74
C ASP A 340 29.77 3.35 -22.20
N THR A 341 30.85 3.32 -23.00
CA THR A 341 30.81 2.83 -24.39
C THR A 341 30.83 1.30 -24.52
N MET A 342 31.10 0.59 -23.42
CA MET A 342 31.17 -0.88 -23.37
C MET A 342 29.89 -1.54 -22.84
N VAL A 343 29.00 -0.76 -22.21
CA VAL A 343 27.71 -1.25 -21.70
C VAL A 343 26.61 -1.12 -22.75
N ASP A 344 25.47 -1.78 -22.54
CA ASP A 344 24.34 -1.62 -23.44
C ASP A 344 23.84 -0.16 -23.46
N MET A 345 23.29 0.27 -24.60
CA MET A 345 22.70 1.60 -24.79
C MET A 345 21.71 2.01 -23.67
N SER A 346 21.05 1.05 -23.00
CA SER A 346 20.14 1.35 -21.90
C SER A 346 20.87 1.68 -20.60
N THR A 347 22.08 1.16 -20.39
CA THR A 347 22.93 1.46 -19.25
C THR A 347 23.70 2.76 -19.46
N GLU A 348 24.26 2.98 -20.65
CA GLU A 348 24.90 4.25 -21.04
C GLU A 348 23.96 5.44 -20.78
N ARG A 349 22.74 5.37 -21.32
CA ARG A 349 21.71 6.41 -21.12
C ARG A 349 21.29 6.61 -19.67
N ARG A 350 21.44 5.60 -18.79
CA ARG A 350 21.16 5.76 -17.35
C ARG A 350 22.22 6.59 -16.66
N LEU A 351 23.49 6.50 -17.08
CA LEU A 351 24.57 7.29 -16.50
C LEU A 351 24.32 8.78 -16.73
N GLU A 352 24.00 9.17 -17.96
CA GLU A 352 23.59 10.55 -18.29
C GLU A 352 22.40 11.03 -17.46
N ILE A 353 21.36 10.18 -17.35
CA ILE A 353 20.17 10.47 -16.54
C ILE A 353 20.56 10.64 -15.06
N TRP A 354 21.40 9.78 -14.52
CA TRP A 354 21.83 9.83 -13.12
C TRP A 354 22.64 11.06 -12.82
N GLU A 355 23.55 11.46 -13.71
CA GLU A 355 24.33 12.68 -13.56
C GLU A 355 23.40 13.91 -13.52
N ALA A 356 22.51 14.02 -14.49
CA ALA A 356 21.54 15.11 -14.58
C ALA A 356 20.63 15.21 -13.36
N PHE A 357 20.04 14.09 -12.92
CA PHE A 357 19.19 14.08 -11.73
C PHE A 357 19.99 14.33 -10.45
N SER A 358 21.27 13.94 -10.40
CA SER A 358 22.15 14.29 -9.28
C SER A 358 22.40 15.80 -9.21
N ARG A 359 22.64 16.46 -10.35
CA ARG A 359 22.73 17.93 -10.42
C ARG A 359 21.40 18.58 -9.97
N ALA A 360 20.26 18.11 -10.48
CA ALA A 360 18.94 18.61 -10.06
C ALA A 360 18.71 18.51 -8.55
N ALA A 361 19.10 17.38 -7.93
CA ALA A 361 18.97 17.17 -6.49
C ALA A 361 19.77 18.20 -5.70
N LEU A 362 20.94 18.60 -6.19
CA LEU A 362 21.83 19.55 -5.52
C LEU A 362 21.37 21.01 -5.67
N GLU A 363 20.53 21.35 -6.65
CA GLU A 363 19.91 22.69 -6.77
C GLU A 363 18.89 22.96 -5.65
N HIS A 364 18.12 21.94 -5.25
CA HIS A 364 17.12 22.05 -4.18
C HIS A 364 17.32 20.97 -3.09
N PRO A 365 18.44 20.98 -2.35
CA PRO A 365 18.90 19.83 -1.58
C PRO A 365 18.06 19.55 -0.32
N VAL A 366 17.33 20.55 0.21
CA VAL A 366 16.58 20.39 1.47
C VAL A 366 15.15 19.91 1.21
N PHE A 367 14.40 20.62 0.37
CA PHE A 367 12.97 20.37 0.12
C PHE A 367 12.69 19.61 -1.18
N GLY A 368 13.66 19.55 -2.09
CA GLY A 368 13.47 19.03 -3.44
C GLY A 368 12.56 19.90 -4.30
N TRP A 369 12.28 19.42 -5.50
CA TRP A 369 11.47 20.09 -6.52
C TRP A 369 9.95 19.84 -6.39
N GLY A 370 9.54 19.04 -5.40
CA GLY A 370 8.17 18.59 -5.18
C GLY A 370 7.87 17.23 -5.84
N LEU A 371 6.89 16.52 -5.28
CA LEU A 371 6.48 15.19 -5.73
C LEU A 371 6.07 15.21 -7.22
N GLU A 372 6.53 14.20 -7.96
CA GLU A 372 6.36 14.01 -9.41
C GLU A 372 7.02 15.08 -10.30
N ALA A 373 7.87 15.96 -9.74
CA ALA A 373 8.61 16.97 -10.51
C ALA A 373 9.50 16.37 -11.62
N SER A 374 10.06 15.17 -11.40
CA SER A 374 10.94 14.48 -12.35
C SER A 374 10.38 14.39 -13.76
N ARG A 375 9.04 14.29 -13.90
CA ARG A 375 8.37 14.12 -15.19
C ARG A 375 8.42 15.35 -16.08
N TYR A 376 8.67 16.51 -15.50
CA TYR A 376 8.64 17.80 -16.19
C TYR A 376 10.04 18.27 -16.57
N PHE A 377 11.08 17.59 -16.09
CA PHE A 377 12.46 17.85 -16.49
C PHE A 377 12.64 17.53 -17.97
N GLY A 378 13.27 18.45 -18.72
CA GLY A 378 13.43 18.34 -20.18
C GLY A 378 12.16 18.60 -21.00
N LEU A 379 11.00 18.80 -20.38
CA LEU A 379 9.76 19.22 -21.03
C LEU A 379 9.46 20.71 -20.85
N ARG A 380 9.99 21.32 -19.79
CA ARG A 380 9.86 22.73 -19.47
C ARG A 380 11.23 23.32 -19.21
N GLU A 381 11.41 24.58 -19.58
CA GLU A 381 12.57 25.37 -19.13
C GLU A 381 12.42 25.62 -17.63
N LEU A 382 13.30 25.03 -16.84
CA LEU A 382 13.33 25.17 -15.39
C LEU A 382 14.67 25.82 -15.01
N PRO A 383 14.67 26.88 -14.18
CA PRO A 383 15.91 27.52 -13.73
C PRO A 383 16.86 26.49 -13.10
N GLY A 384 18.12 26.41 -13.54
CA GLY A 384 19.09 25.43 -13.02
C GLY A 384 19.03 24.02 -13.65
N VAL A 385 18.06 23.75 -14.53
CA VAL A 385 17.93 22.47 -15.27
C VAL A 385 18.00 22.77 -16.77
N THR A 386 19.20 22.73 -17.34
CA THR A 386 19.46 23.15 -18.73
C THR A 386 19.67 21.99 -19.71
N TRP A 387 19.54 20.74 -19.27
CA TRP A 387 19.84 19.57 -20.09
C TRP A 387 18.62 19.01 -20.83
N THR A 388 18.83 18.62 -22.08
CA THR A 388 17.83 18.06 -22.99
C THR A 388 17.93 16.53 -23.08
N ILE A 389 17.82 15.81 -21.96
CA ILE A 389 17.80 14.33 -21.97
C ILE A 389 16.42 13.81 -22.41
N GLY A 390 15.79 14.42 -23.43
CA GLY A 390 14.43 14.09 -23.88
C GLY A 390 13.39 14.00 -22.75
N PRO A 391 12.19 13.47 -23.02
CA PRO A 391 11.19 13.22 -21.99
C PRO A 391 11.59 12.01 -21.13
N VAL A 392 12.28 12.25 -20.01
CA VAL A 392 12.59 11.22 -19.00
C VAL A 392 11.64 11.39 -17.83
N HIS A 393 10.83 10.36 -17.56
CA HIS A 393 9.83 10.44 -16.48
C HIS A 393 10.41 10.29 -15.07
N HIS A 394 11.58 9.68 -14.92
CA HIS A 394 12.24 9.41 -13.63
C HIS A 394 13.68 8.88 -13.82
N PRO A 395 14.55 8.96 -12.80
CA PRO A 395 15.96 8.57 -12.94
C PRO A 395 16.24 7.07 -13.00
N HIS A 396 15.22 6.21 -12.98
CA HIS A 396 15.40 4.75 -12.84
C HIS A 396 16.19 4.34 -11.58
N ASN A 397 16.21 5.23 -10.58
CA ASN A 397 16.80 5.02 -9.27
C ASN A 397 15.87 5.67 -8.25
N PRO A 398 15.01 4.89 -7.56
CA PRO A 398 14.07 5.42 -6.59
C PRO A 398 14.68 6.30 -5.52
N ILE A 399 15.89 5.99 -5.04
CA ILE A 399 16.56 6.78 -3.99
C ILE A 399 16.98 8.15 -4.53
N LEU A 400 17.55 8.20 -5.74
CA LEU A 400 17.88 9.46 -6.39
C LEU A 400 16.63 10.30 -6.70
N GLN A 401 15.52 9.64 -7.08
CA GLN A 401 14.25 10.34 -7.30
C GLN A 401 13.73 10.98 -6.01
N ILE A 402 13.85 10.31 -4.86
CA ILE A 402 13.46 10.89 -3.56
C ILE A 402 14.30 12.13 -3.24
N TRP A 403 15.61 12.10 -3.51
CA TRP A 403 16.48 13.27 -3.38
C TRP A 403 16.00 14.44 -4.23
N VAL A 404 15.75 14.20 -5.51
CA VAL A 404 15.30 15.24 -6.45
C VAL A 404 13.97 15.83 -6.04
N GLU A 405 12.99 15.00 -5.70
CA GLU A 405 11.62 15.48 -5.53
C GLU A 405 11.32 15.94 -4.11
N LEU A 406 11.93 15.34 -3.09
CA LEU A 406 11.60 15.57 -1.68
C LEU A 406 12.77 16.10 -0.85
N GLY A 407 13.98 16.15 -1.43
CA GLY A 407 15.19 16.63 -0.76
C GLY A 407 15.63 15.78 0.44
N ALA A 408 16.59 16.30 1.20
CA ALA A 408 17.17 15.65 2.37
C ALA A 408 16.12 15.27 3.43
N ILE A 409 15.03 16.05 3.57
CA ILE A 409 13.95 15.73 4.51
C ILE A 409 13.22 14.46 4.06
N GLY A 410 12.85 14.36 2.77
CA GLY A 410 12.22 13.16 2.23
C GLY A 410 13.13 11.94 2.30
N VAL A 411 14.41 12.13 2.02
CA VAL A 411 15.44 11.08 2.12
C VAL A 411 15.57 10.57 3.54
N LEU A 412 15.62 11.47 4.54
CA LEU A 412 15.68 11.10 5.94
C LEU A 412 14.43 10.30 6.36
N LEU A 413 13.24 10.75 5.99
CA LEU A 413 11.99 10.04 6.29
C LEU A 413 11.93 8.66 5.63
N ALA A 414 12.35 8.56 4.36
CA ALA A 414 12.41 7.29 3.64
C ALA A 414 13.46 6.33 4.22
N ALA A 415 14.63 6.85 4.61
CA ALA A 415 15.68 6.08 5.28
C ALA A 415 15.20 5.55 6.64
N ILE A 416 14.58 6.39 7.47
CA ILE A 416 14.01 5.98 8.76
C ILE A 416 12.91 4.93 8.54
N ALA A 417 12.06 5.08 7.53
CA ALA A 417 11.04 4.09 7.21
C ALA A 417 11.66 2.73 6.82
N MET A 418 12.62 2.73 5.89
CA MET A 418 13.28 1.50 5.43
C MET A 418 14.11 0.83 6.53
N ILE A 419 14.95 1.60 7.24
CA ILE A 419 15.72 1.11 8.40
C ILE A 419 14.78 0.59 9.47
N GLY A 420 13.66 1.28 9.71
CA GLY A 420 12.66 0.83 10.67
C GLY A 420 12.03 -0.51 10.30
N ILE A 421 11.71 -0.74 9.01
CA ILE A 421 11.26 -2.04 8.51
C ILE A 421 12.35 -3.10 8.75
N ILE A 422 13.62 -2.80 8.42
CA ILE A 422 14.76 -3.72 8.60
C ILE A 422 14.95 -4.09 10.08
N LEU A 423 14.91 -3.11 10.98
CA LEU A 423 15.00 -3.34 12.43
C LEU A 423 13.77 -4.13 12.95
N GLY A 424 12.62 -3.99 12.32
CA GLY A 424 11.42 -4.78 12.58
C GLY A 424 11.62 -6.27 12.34
N ILE A 425 12.50 -6.66 11.41
CA ILE A 425 12.82 -8.07 11.09
C ILE A 425 13.31 -8.82 12.34
N GLY A 426 14.04 -8.15 13.23
CA GLY A 426 14.53 -8.74 14.48
C GLY A 426 13.41 -9.27 15.40
N ARG A 427 12.18 -8.76 15.27
CA ARG A 427 11.01 -9.18 16.06
C ARG A 427 10.24 -10.36 15.43
N MET A 428 10.59 -10.76 14.21
CA MET A 428 9.94 -11.87 13.52
C MET A 428 10.39 -13.24 14.08
N PRO A 429 9.65 -14.33 13.80
CA PRO A 429 10.13 -15.68 14.08
C PRO A 429 11.50 -15.94 13.45
N ALA A 430 12.40 -16.60 14.20
CA ALA A 430 13.80 -16.80 13.78
C ALA A 430 13.94 -17.45 12.40
N ALA A 431 13.05 -18.40 12.07
CA ALA A 431 13.03 -19.09 10.78
C ALA A 431 12.76 -18.16 9.58
N ARG A 432 12.12 -17.01 9.77
CA ARG A 432 11.78 -16.06 8.69
C ARG A 432 12.83 -14.97 8.49
N ARG A 433 13.63 -14.66 9.52
CA ARG A 433 14.56 -13.52 9.52
C ARG A 433 15.58 -13.56 8.36
N PRO A 434 16.24 -14.70 8.04
CA PRO A 434 17.20 -14.73 6.94
C PRO A 434 16.58 -14.36 5.59
N TYR A 435 15.37 -14.85 5.31
CA TYR A 435 14.62 -14.53 4.09
C TYR A 435 14.16 -13.07 4.06
N ALA A 436 13.76 -12.51 5.21
CA ALA A 436 13.36 -11.11 5.30
C ALA A 436 14.55 -10.15 5.09
N TYR A 437 15.72 -10.45 5.65
CA TYR A 437 16.93 -9.67 5.36
C TYR A 437 17.36 -9.81 3.89
N GLY A 438 17.26 -11.02 3.31
CA GLY A 438 17.48 -11.24 1.88
C GLY A 438 16.53 -10.42 1.01
N ALA A 439 15.24 -10.36 1.38
CA ALA A 439 14.25 -9.54 0.69
C ALA A 439 14.55 -8.03 0.79
N ALA A 440 14.98 -7.56 1.96
CA ALA A 440 15.35 -6.16 2.16
C ALA A 440 16.56 -5.77 1.30
N ALA A 441 17.57 -6.65 1.24
CA ALA A 441 18.74 -6.45 0.38
C ALA A 441 18.39 -6.48 -1.11
N ALA A 442 17.57 -7.44 -1.54
CA ALA A 442 17.07 -7.52 -2.92
C ALA A 442 16.25 -6.27 -3.29
N THR A 443 15.40 -5.80 -2.39
CA THR A 443 14.60 -4.58 -2.58
C THR A 443 15.49 -3.35 -2.73
N LEU A 444 16.51 -3.22 -1.87
CA LEU A 444 17.49 -2.13 -1.94
C LEU A 444 18.27 -2.17 -3.26
N ALA A 445 18.75 -3.35 -3.66
CA ALA A 445 19.47 -3.54 -4.92
C ALA A 445 18.63 -3.11 -6.14
N ILE A 446 17.35 -3.49 -6.21
CA ILE A 446 16.44 -3.04 -7.29
C ILE A 446 16.23 -1.53 -7.25
N SER A 447 16.12 -0.96 -6.03
CA SER A 447 15.95 0.47 -5.80
C SER A 447 17.19 1.31 -6.17
N MET A 448 18.31 0.68 -6.52
CA MET A 448 19.49 1.39 -6.99
C MET A 448 19.55 1.50 -8.53
N VAL A 449 18.83 0.65 -9.27
CA VAL A 449 19.13 0.45 -10.71
C VAL A 449 17.92 0.32 -11.64
N SER A 450 16.68 0.41 -11.17
CA SER A 450 15.51 -0.04 -11.96
C SER A 450 14.50 1.02 -12.43
N HIS A 451 13.66 1.59 -11.57
CA HIS A 451 12.41 2.26 -11.99
C HIS A 451 12.10 3.51 -11.14
N GLY A 452 10.94 4.15 -11.32
CA GLY A 452 10.57 5.34 -10.53
C GLY A 452 10.00 5.00 -9.15
N ALA A 453 10.33 5.79 -8.13
CA ALA A 453 9.92 5.59 -6.74
C ALA A 453 8.40 5.56 -6.54
N TRP A 454 7.66 6.37 -7.31
CA TRP A 454 6.24 6.63 -7.08
C TRP A 454 5.31 5.79 -7.95
N GLN A 455 5.85 4.78 -8.64
CA GLN A 455 5.00 3.92 -9.45
C GLN A 455 4.08 3.08 -8.56
N THR A 456 2.77 3.13 -8.83
CA THR A 456 1.76 2.49 -7.97
C THR A 456 1.97 0.98 -7.81
N TRP A 457 2.46 0.30 -8.86
CA TRP A 457 2.77 -1.13 -8.80
C TRP A 457 3.94 -1.42 -7.83
N TRP A 458 4.95 -0.55 -7.79
CA TRP A 458 6.11 -0.71 -6.92
C TRP A 458 5.74 -0.51 -5.46
N ILE A 459 5.02 0.58 -5.15
CA ILE A 459 4.51 0.84 -3.81
C ILE A 459 3.62 -0.33 -3.35
N SER A 460 2.72 -0.81 -4.22
CA SER A 460 1.85 -1.94 -3.90
C SER A 460 2.64 -3.23 -3.66
N LEU A 461 3.73 -3.46 -4.41
CA LEU A 461 4.61 -4.61 -4.23
C LEU A 461 5.35 -4.56 -2.91
N LEU A 462 5.97 -3.43 -2.56
CA LEU A 462 6.64 -3.24 -1.27
C LEU A 462 5.69 -3.49 -0.10
N MET A 463 4.48 -2.96 -0.21
CA MET A 463 3.45 -3.13 0.79
C MET A 463 2.94 -4.58 0.88
N LEU A 464 2.80 -5.26 -0.25
CA LEU A 464 2.48 -6.69 -0.29
C LEU A 464 3.59 -7.53 0.34
N LEU A 465 4.88 -7.22 0.11
CA LEU A 465 6.00 -7.92 0.76
C LEU A 465 5.88 -7.82 2.28
N VAL A 466 5.66 -6.61 2.81
CA VAL A 466 5.46 -6.40 4.25
C VAL A 466 4.27 -7.21 4.76
N ALA A 467 3.15 -7.21 4.03
CA ALA A 467 1.98 -8.02 4.36
C ALA A 467 2.33 -9.52 4.47
N LEU A 468 2.91 -10.09 3.41
CA LEU A 468 3.19 -11.53 3.35
C LEU A 468 4.18 -11.99 4.44
N PHE A 469 5.19 -11.18 4.75
CA PHE A 469 6.13 -11.49 5.83
C PHE A 469 5.49 -11.49 7.23
N ASN A 470 4.42 -10.70 7.42
CA ASN A 470 3.68 -10.59 8.68
C ASN A 470 2.48 -11.55 8.80
N ILE A 471 2.28 -12.45 7.83
CA ILE A 471 1.25 -13.49 7.93
C ILE A 471 1.46 -14.33 9.20
N ARG A 472 0.41 -14.53 10.00
CA ARG A 472 0.46 -15.36 11.21
C ARG A 472 0.37 -16.84 10.84
N GLU A 473 1.06 -17.71 11.57
CA GLU A 473 0.98 -19.17 11.43
C GLU A 473 0.33 -19.75 12.71
N GLU A 474 -0.76 -20.48 12.56
CA GLU A 474 -1.56 -21.06 13.67
C GLU A 474 -1.85 -22.56 13.42
N TYR A 475 -0.81 -23.35 13.15
CA TYR A 475 -1.00 -24.78 12.84
C TYR A 475 -1.47 -25.61 14.06
N PRO A 476 -2.45 -26.52 13.89
CA PRO A 476 -3.03 -27.34 14.97
C PRO A 476 -2.03 -28.19 15.79
N GLY A 477 -0.88 -28.55 15.21
CA GLY A 477 0.12 -29.43 15.85
C GLY A 477 1.10 -28.75 16.81
N ALA A 478 1.20 -27.41 16.82
CA ALA A 478 2.20 -26.70 17.63
C ALA A 478 1.80 -26.54 19.11
N ARG A 479 0.51 -26.72 19.45
CA ARG A 479 0.01 -26.57 20.83
C ARG A 479 0.24 -27.81 21.73
N GLY A 480 0.66 -28.93 21.17
CA GLY A 480 0.81 -30.20 21.90
C GLY A 480 2.17 -30.45 22.58
N ALA A 481 3.23 -29.72 22.20
CA ALA A 481 4.60 -30.01 22.65
C ALA A 481 5.09 -29.18 23.84
N GLY A 482 4.42 -28.07 24.18
CA GLY A 482 4.85 -27.14 25.24
C GLY A 482 4.10 -27.25 26.58
N GLY A 483 3.15 -28.18 26.72
CA GLY A 483 2.20 -28.21 27.84
C GLY A 483 2.41 -29.32 28.88
N ARG A 484 3.51 -30.08 28.84
CA ARG A 484 3.73 -31.21 29.77
C ARG A 484 4.88 -31.06 30.77
N GLU A 485 5.59 -29.94 30.79
CA GLU A 485 6.64 -29.69 31.80
C GLU A 485 6.23 -28.54 32.75
N ALA A 486 5.26 -28.82 33.63
CA ALA A 486 5.07 -28.08 34.89
C ALA A 486 4.03 -28.81 35.76
N ALA A 487 4.33 -30.06 36.15
CA ALA A 487 3.64 -30.69 37.28
C ALA A 487 4.72 -31.30 38.17
N THR A 488 5.25 -30.49 39.07
CA THR A 488 6.02 -30.94 40.24
C THR A 488 5.17 -31.92 41.05
N PRO A 489 5.68 -33.09 41.44
CA PRO A 489 4.95 -34.00 42.29
C PRO A 489 4.89 -33.41 43.71
N ALA A 490 3.68 -33.36 44.26
CA ALA A 490 3.47 -33.03 45.67
C ALA A 490 4.19 -34.08 46.53
N SER A 491 5.16 -33.65 47.33
CA SER A 491 5.70 -34.44 48.43
C SER A 491 4.66 -34.45 49.55
N SER A 492 4.08 -35.62 49.79
CA SER A 492 3.60 -36.01 51.10
C SER A 492 4.81 -36.22 52.02
N ASP A 493 4.93 -35.38 53.05
CA ASP A 493 5.28 -35.75 54.43
C ASP A 493 5.13 -34.52 55.34
#